data_AF-A0A7K0ZX52-F1
#
_entry.id   AF-A0A7K0ZX52-F1
#
_cell.length_a   1.000
_cell.length_b   1.000
_cell.length_c   1.000
_cell.angle_alpha   90.00
_cell.angle_beta   90.00
_cell.angle_gamma   90.00
#
_symmetry.space_group_name_H-M   'P 1'
#
loop_
_entity.id
_entity.type
_entity.pdbx_description
1 polymer ?
#
loop_
_entity_poly.entity_id
_entity_poly.type
_entity_poly.pdbx_seq_one_letter_code
_entity_poly.pdbx_strand_id
1 'polypeptide(L)'
;MTILLSDPRVAAVPVHETGEPLVHLDPALGPARALVRTGLADRLTAAQDLLPRGIGLLVVEGHRSVADQRVIIAAYAAEVCAARPGISADELHHLTSRFVSPVAVAPHVAGAAVDLTLVDACGDLRDLGTAIDATPEHSDGR
;
A
#
# COMPACT_ATOMS: atom_id res chain seq x y z
N MET A 1 3.01 -22.06 -5.17
CA MET A 1 2.50 -21.75 -3.81
C MET A 1 2.63 -20.25 -3.61
N THR A 2 1.52 -19.55 -3.42
CA THR A 2 1.51 -18.10 -3.17
C THR A 2 2.02 -17.82 -1.75
N ILE A 3 2.88 -16.82 -1.59
CA ILE A 3 3.36 -16.33 -0.29
C ILE A 3 2.51 -15.10 0.05
N LEU A 4 1.83 -15.11 1.20
CA LEU A 4 1.08 -13.94 1.69
C LEU A 4 1.91 -13.14 2.70
N LEU A 5 1.45 -11.92 2.99
CA LEU A 5 2.13 -11.01 3.93
C LEU A 5 2.19 -11.55 5.37
N SER A 6 1.27 -12.45 5.75
CA SER A 6 1.31 -13.16 7.05
C SER A 6 2.25 -14.36 7.08
N ASP A 7 2.85 -14.76 5.96
CA ASP A 7 3.70 -15.95 5.90
C ASP A 7 4.96 -15.76 6.77
N PRO A 8 5.36 -16.75 7.59
CA PRO A 8 6.55 -16.66 8.44
C PRO A 8 7.83 -16.32 7.68
N ARG A 9 7.93 -16.68 6.39
CA ARG A 9 9.08 -16.33 5.54
C ARG A 9 9.20 -14.84 5.28
N VAL A 10 8.09 -14.09 5.25
CA VAL A 10 8.10 -12.63 5.13
C VAL A 10 8.61 -12.02 6.43
N ALA A 11 8.08 -12.46 7.57
CA ALA A 11 8.50 -11.99 8.89
C ALA A 11 9.97 -12.35 9.22
N ALA A 12 10.52 -13.40 8.59
CA ALA A 12 11.90 -13.81 8.74
C ALA A 12 12.90 -12.93 7.96
N VAL A 13 12.42 -12.06 7.05
CA VAL A 13 13.30 -11.13 6.32
C VAL A 13 13.79 -10.05 7.30
N PRO A 14 15.10 -9.93 7.54
CA PRO A 14 15.63 -8.90 8.43
C PRO A 14 15.33 -7.51 7.89
N VAL A 15 14.73 -6.67 8.72
CA VAL A 15 14.52 -5.25 8.41
C VAL A 15 15.64 -4.44 9.06
N HIS A 16 16.30 -3.63 8.24
CA HIS A 16 17.35 -2.72 8.69
C HIS A 16 16.85 -1.29 8.58
N GLU A 17 16.84 -0.58 9.70
CA GLU A 17 16.58 0.86 9.71
C GLU A 17 17.68 1.59 8.94
N THR A 18 17.30 2.35 7.91
CA THR A 18 18.26 3.04 7.04
C THR A 18 18.73 4.38 7.61
N GLY A 19 18.04 4.93 8.60
CA GLY A 19 18.29 6.26 9.14
C GLY A 19 17.85 7.40 8.20
N GLU A 20 17.22 7.07 7.07
CA GLU A 20 16.66 8.07 6.15
C GLU A 20 15.53 8.84 6.83
N PRO A 21 15.55 10.19 6.79
CA PRO A 21 14.46 10.96 7.33
C PRO A 21 13.19 10.79 6.50
N LEU A 22 12.05 11.03 7.15
CA LEU A 22 10.78 11.16 6.45
C LEU A 22 10.64 12.57 5.87
N VAL A 23 10.27 12.67 4.60
CA VAL A 23 10.06 13.90 3.85
C VAL A 23 8.69 13.88 3.18
N HIS A 24 8.07 15.05 3.06
CA HIS A 24 6.86 15.20 2.27
C HIS A 24 7.21 15.14 0.79
N LEU A 25 6.43 14.37 0.03
CA LEU A 25 6.55 14.36 -1.42
C LEU A 25 6.28 15.73 -2.05
N ASP A 26 6.86 15.92 -3.22
CA ASP A 26 6.59 17.06 -4.07
C ASP A 26 5.10 17.09 -4.47
N PRO A 27 4.43 18.25 -4.47
CA PRO A 27 3.03 18.37 -4.92
C PRO A 27 2.77 17.81 -6.32
N ALA A 28 3.79 17.77 -7.19
CA ALA A 28 3.70 17.18 -8.53
C ALA A 28 3.44 15.66 -8.50
N LEU A 29 3.83 14.97 -7.43
CA LEU A 29 3.52 13.56 -7.21
C LEU A 29 2.15 13.36 -6.55
N GLY A 30 1.45 14.43 -6.17
CA GLY A 30 0.10 14.36 -5.65
C GLY A 30 -0.20 15.39 -4.56
N PRO A 31 -1.46 15.82 -4.44
CA PRO A 31 -1.86 16.88 -3.51
C PRO A 31 -1.75 16.46 -2.04
N ALA A 32 -1.77 15.16 -1.76
CA ALA A 32 -1.63 14.61 -0.41
C ALA A 32 -0.25 14.89 0.21
N ARG A 33 0.77 15.15 -0.64
CA ARG A 33 2.17 15.34 -0.21
C ARG A 33 2.59 14.29 0.82
N ALA A 34 2.33 13.04 0.48
CA ALA A 34 2.49 11.92 1.40
C ALA A 34 3.89 11.91 2.02
N LEU A 35 3.96 11.53 3.28
CA LEU A 35 5.23 11.47 4.01
C LEU A 35 5.92 10.14 3.69
N VAL A 36 7.16 10.14 3.23
CA VAL A 36 7.92 8.93 2.87
C VAL A 36 9.40 9.08 3.20
N ARG A 37 10.18 7.99 3.18
CA ARG A 37 11.65 8.09 3.28
C ARG A 37 12.25 8.83 2.10
N THR A 38 13.30 9.63 2.35
CA THR A 38 13.97 10.41 1.31
C THR A 38 14.39 9.57 0.10
N GLY A 39 14.97 8.37 0.32
CA GLY A 39 15.38 7.51 -0.78
C GLY A 39 14.22 6.98 -1.62
N LEU A 40 13.00 6.89 -1.06
CA LEU A 40 11.79 6.57 -1.81
C LEU A 40 11.28 7.80 -2.59
N ALA A 41 11.31 8.99 -1.99
CA ALA A 41 10.96 10.24 -2.67
C ALA A 41 11.81 10.46 -3.94
N ASP A 42 13.13 10.29 -3.82
CA ASP A 42 14.06 10.47 -4.95
C ASP A 42 13.76 9.49 -6.10
N ARG A 43 13.44 8.25 -5.77
CA ARG A 43 13.07 7.22 -6.76
C ARG A 43 11.74 7.50 -7.42
N LEU A 44 10.76 8.03 -6.68
CA LEU A 44 9.45 8.41 -7.24
C LEU A 44 9.60 9.59 -8.21
N THR A 45 10.41 10.59 -7.87
CA THR A 45 10.74 11.70 -8.79
C THR A 45 11.42 11.18 -10.05
N ALA A 46 12.44 10.32 -9.90
CA ALA A 46 13.12 9.73 -11.06
C ALA A 46 12.16 8.88 -11.91
N ALA A 47 11.24 8.13 -11.29
CA ALA A 47 10.24 7.36 -12.02
C ALA A 47 9.27 8.27 -12.79
N GLN A 48 8.82 9.36 -12.17
CA GLN A 48 7.97 10.37 -12.80
C GLN A 48 8.63 10.99 -14.05
N ASP A 49 9.93 11.29 -13.98
CA ASP A 49 10.69 11.87 -15.09
C ASP A 49 10.90 10.89 -16.26
N LEU A 50 10.87 9.58 -15.98
CA LEU A 50 11.05 8.53 -16.97
C LEU A 50 9.74 8.09 -17.65
N LEU A 51 8.58 8.57 -17.19
CA LEU A 51 7.29 8.20 -17.78
C LEU A 51 7.13 8.76 -19.20
N PRO A 52 6.38 8.05 -20.08
CA PRO A 52 6.00 8.58 -21.37
C PRO A 52 5.22 9.90 -21.24
N ARG A 53 5.34 10.76 -22.27
CA ARG A 53 4.58 12.01 -22.32
C ARG A 53 3.07 11.72 -22.19
N GLY A 54 2.41 12.51 -21.35
CA GLY A 54 0.97 12.39 -21.10
C GLY A 54 0.57 11.34 -20.07
N ILE A 55 1.54 10.79 -19.33
CA ILE A 55 1.32 9.93 -18.17
C ILE A 55 2.04 10.53 -16.96
N GLY A 56 1.36 10.63 -15.84
CA GLY A 56 1.93 11.04 -14.55
C GLY A 56 1.64 10.02 -13.45
N LEU A 57 2.47 10.03 -12.41
CA LEU A 57 2.21 9.36 -11.14
C LEU A 57 1.34 10.26 -10.27
N LEU A 58 0.37 9.65 -9.58
CA LEU A 58 -0.37 10.28 -8.51
C LEU A 58 -0.30 9.39 -7.26
N VAL A 59 0.53 9.76 -6.30
CA VAL A 59 0.63 9.14 -4.99
C VAL A 59 -0.57 9.55 -4.15
N VAL A 60 -1.32 8.53 -3.72
CA VAL A 60 -2.53 8.67 -2.91
C VAL A 60 -2.22 8.48 -1.43
N GLU A 61 -1.30 7.56 -1.12
CA GLU A 61 -0.90 7.27 0.25
C GLU A 61 0.59 6.99 0.37
N GLY A 62 1.17 7.30 1.54
CA GLY A 62 2.55 6.98 1.91
C GLY A 62 2.60 6.48 3.35
N HIS A 63 3.35 7.16 4.21
CA HIS A 63 3.47 6.76 5.61
C HIS A 63 2.12 6.75 6.32
N ARG A 64 1.84 5.65 7.02
CA ARG A 64 0.63 5.43 7.81
C ARG A 64 0.99 5.18 9.27
N SER A 65 0.21 5.73 10.21
CA SER A 65 0.42 5.42 11.63
C SER A 65 0.07 3.96 11.95
N VAL A 66 0.64 3.41 13.03
CA VAL A 66 0.27 2.08 13.53
C VAL A 66 -1.23 2.00 13.86
N ALA A 67 -1.82 3.09 14.35
CA ALA A 67 -3.25 3.13 14.68
C ALA A 67 -4.11 2.99 13.42
N ASP A 68 -3.80 3.74 12.37
CA ASP A 68 -4.54 3.68 11.10
C ASP A 68 -4.36 2.31 10.44
N GLN A 69 -3.15 1.73 10.49
CA GLN A 69 -2.91 0.37 10.00
C GLN A 69 -3.80 -0.66 10.72
N ARG A 70 -3.98 -0.53 12.03
CA ARG A 70 -4.86 -1.42 12.82
C ARG A 70 -6.33 -1.23 12.47
N VAL A 71 -6.76 0.00 12.20
CA VAL A 71 -8.13 0.30 11.76
C VAL A 71 -8.42 -0.39 10.43
N ILE A 72 -7.50 -0.30 9.46
CA ILE A 72 -7.68 -0.94 8.14
C ILE A 72 -7.68 -2.47 8.27
N ILE A 73 -6.78 -3.04 9.07
CA ILE A 73 -6.80 -4.48 9.38
C ILE A 73 -8.14 -4.89 9.97
N ALA A 74 -8.65 -4.16 10.96
CA ALA A 74 -9.91 -4.48 11.62
C ALA A 74 -11.11 -4.38 10.67
N ALA A 75 -11.15 -3.34 9.83
CA ALA A 75 -12.21 -3.13 8.85
C ALA A 75 -12.26 -4.30 7.84
N TYR A 76 -11.12 -4.65 7.23
CA TYR A 76 -11.11 -5.74 6.26
C TYR A 76 -11.31 -7.12 6.91
N ALA A 77 -10.79 -7.34 8.13
CA ALA A 77 -11.08 -8.57 8.87
C ALA A 77 -12.57 -8.74 9.17
N ALA A 78 -13.29 -7.65 9.47
CA ALA A 78 -14.74 -7.69 9.67
C ALA A 78 -15.48 -8.10 8.38
N GLU A 79 -15.06 -7.58 7.22
CA GLU A 79 -15.59 -7.97 5.91
C GLU A 79 -15.38 -9.47 5.63
N VAL A 80 -14.15 -9.97 5.81
CA VAL A 80 -13.83 -11.39 5.61
C VAL A 80 -14.65 -12.28 6.57
N CYS A 81 -14.79 -11.88 7.83
CA CYS A 81 -15.57 -12.63 8.81
C CYS A 81 -17.07 -12.67 8.46
N ALA A 82 -17.63 -11.55 7.98
CA ALA A 82 -19.01 -11.48 7.52
C ALA A 82 -19.25 -12.37 6.29
N ALA A 83 -18.29 -12.42 5.36
CA ALA A 83 -18.36 -13.28 4.18
C ALA A 83 -18.14 -14.78 4.50
N ARG A 84 -17.52 -15.10 5.65
CA ARG A 84 -17.19 -16.46 6.07
C ARG A 84 -17.54 -16.72 7.55
N PRO A 85 -18.84 -16.87 7.89
CA PRO A 85 -19.25 -17.13 9.27
C PRO A 85 -18.59 -18.39 9.85
N GLY A 86 -18.03 -18.27 11.06
CA GLY A 86 -17.37 -19.38 11.76
C GLY A 86 -15.90 -19.61 11.38
N ILE A 87 -15.29 -18.72 10.59
CA ILE A 87 -13.87 -18.76 10.27
C ILE A 87 -12.99 -18.77 11.54
N SER A 88 -11.91 -19.54 11.52
CA SER A 88 -10.92 -19.55 12.61
C SER A 88 -10.11 -18.25 12.64
N ALA A 89 -9.55 -17.92 13.81
CA ALA A 89 -8.70 -16.72 13.94
C ALA A 89 -7.45 -16.78 13.04
N ASP A 90 -6.84 -17.96 12.91
CA ASP A 90 -5.65 -18.16 12.09
C ASP A 90 -5.96 -17.98 10.60
N GLU A 91 -7.08 -18.54 10.14
CA GLU A 91 -7.49 -18.39 8.74
C GLU A 91 -7.98 -16.97 8.43
N LEU A 92 -8.65 -16.30 9.38
CA LEU A 92 -8.99 -14.88 9.27
C LEU A 92 -7.72 -14.03 9.12
N HIS A 93 -6.72 -14.24 9.98
CA HIS A 93 -5.44 -13.53 9.88
C HIS A 93 -4.77 -13.75 8.51
N HIS A 94 -4.78 -15.00 8.03
CA HIS A 94 -4.22 -15.36 6.73
C HIS A 94 -4.95 -14.65 5.58
N LEU A 95 -6.29 -14.70 5.54
CA LEU A 95 -7.08 -14.10 4.47
C LEU A 95 -7.07 -12.57 4.50
N THR A 96 -7.07 -11.95 5.68
CA THR A 96 -6.92 -10.49 5.83
C THR A 96 -5.59 -10.02 5.26
N SER A 97 -4.53 -10.82 5.41
CA SER A 97 -3.19 -10.49 4.89
C SER A 97 -3.05 -10.51 3.36
N ARG A 98 -4.09 -10.90 2.62
CA ARG A 98 -4.13 -10.80 1.14
C ARG A 98 -4.24 -9.35 0.66
N PHE A 99 -4.81 -8.48 1.49
CA PHE A 99 -5.06 -7.08 1.14
C PHE A 99 -4.22 -6.13 1.98
N VAL A 100 -4.13 -6.38 3.29
CA VAL A 100 -3.46 -5.47 4.22
C VAL A 100 -2.39 -6.19 5.02
N SER A 101 -1.18 -5.63 5.00
CA SER A 101 -0.05 -6.17 5.75
C SER A 101 -0.31 -6.19 7.26
N PRO A 102 0.08 -7.26 7.99
CA PRO A 102 0.23 -7.20 9.44
C PRO A 102 1.15 -6.06 9.85
N VAL A 103 0.87 -5.43 10.99
CA VAL A 103 1.67 -4.28 11.51
C VAL A 103 3.16 -4.60 11.57
N ALA A 104 3.53 -5.82 12.00
CA ALA A 104 4.91 -6.24 12.17
C ALA A 104 5.75 -6.18 10.88
N VAL A 105 5.11 -6.20 9.71
CA VAL A 105 5.77 -6.19 8.40
C VAL A 105 5.20 -5.11 7.47
N ALA A 106 4.44 -4.14 8.00
CA ALA A 106 3.74 -3.13 7.20
C ALA A 106 4.70 -2.04 6.68
N PRO A 107 4.94 -1.95 5.35
CA PRO A 107 5.92 -1.01 4.81
C PRO A 107 5.46 0.44 4.85
N HIS A 108 4.14 0.71 4.81
CA HIS A 108 3.59 2.06 5.02
C HIS A 108 3.91 2.59 6.42
N VAL A 109 3.90 1.74 7.45
CA VAL A 109 4.29 2.15 8.81
C VAL A 109 5.76 2.53 8.88
N ALA A 110 6.61 1.90 8.06
CA ALA A 110 8.03 2.24 7.96
C ALA A 110 8.31 3.45 7.05
N GLY A 111 7.29 4.06 6.45
CA GLY A 111 7.44 5.13 5.44
C GLY A 111 8.15 4.67 4.16
N ALA A 112 8.14 3.37 3.89
CA ALA A 112 8.90 2.70 2.84
C ALA A 112 8.03 2.19 1.69
N ALA A 113 6.74 2.53 1.66
CA ALA A 113 5.80 2.22 0.59
C ALA A 113 4.90 3.41 0.29
N VAL A 114 4.35 3.40 -0.92
CA VAL A 114 3.30 4.29 -1.38
C VAL A 114 2.27 3.50 -2.16
N ASP A 115 1.02 3.94 -2.09
CA ASP A 115 -0.02 3.56 -3.03
C ASP A 115 -0.17 4.70 -4.04
N LEU A 116 -0.15 4.36 -5.32
CA LEU A 116 -0.21 5.34 -6.41
C LEU A 116 -1.09 4.85 -7.55
N THR A 117 -1.53 5.80 -8.37
CA THR A 117 -2.22 5.55 -9.62
C THR A 117 -1.57 6.36 -10.75
N LEU A 118 -2.06 6.19 -11.97
CA LEU A 118 -1.63 6.95 -13.13
C LEU A 118 -2.67 8.01 -13.49
N VAL A 119 -2.19 9.18 -13.90
CA VAL A 119 -3.00 10.26 -14.43
C VAL A 119 -2.58 10.63 -15.83
N ASP A 120 -3.47 11.29 -16.56
CA ASP A 120 -3.14 11.87 -17.86
C ASP A 120 -2.61 13.30 -17.79
N ALA A 121 -2.37 13.91 -18.95
CA ALA A 121 -1.86 15.29 -19.04
C ALA A 121 -2.79 16.35 -18.42
N CYS A 122 -4.08 16.04 -18.23
CA CYS A 122 -5.06 16.91 -17.59
C CYS A 122 -5.14 16.64 -16.07
N GLY A 123 -4.49 15.59 -15.58
CA GLY A 123 -4.59 15.13 -14.20
C GLY A 123 -5.74 14.15 -13.96
N ASP A 124 -6.42 13.69 -15.01
CA ASP A 124 -7.53 12.75 -14.87
C ASP A 124 -7.00 11.34 -14.62
N LEU A 125 -7.65 10.61 -13.69
CA LEU A 125 -7.27 9.24 -13.35
C LEU A 125 -7.39 8.34 -14.58
N ARG A 126 -6.35 7.53 -14.81
CA ARG A 126 -6.40 6.45 -15.80
C ARG A 126 -7.08 5.24 -15.21
N ASP A 127 -7.88 4.56 -16.03
CA ASP A 127 -8.47 3.27 -15.69
C ASP A 127 -7.37 2.19 -15.73
N LEU A 128 -7.08 1.64 -14.55
CA LEU A 128 -6.13 0.54 -14.37
C LEU A 128 -6.84 -0.81 -14.10
N GLY A 129 -8.15 -0.87 -14.28
CA GLY A 129 -8.99 -2.07 -14.16
C GLY A 129 -9.83 -2.13 -12.90
N THR A 130 -9.38 -1.55 -11.78
CA THR A 130 -10.14 -1.45 -10.52
C THR A 130 -9.95 -0.10 -9.85
N ALA A 131 -10.84 0.21 -8.90
CA ALA A 131 -10.62 1.33 -8.00
C ALA A 131 -9.36 1.11 -7.15
N ILE A 132 -8.79 2.22 -6.67
CA ILE A 132 -7.78 2.19 -5.61
C ILE A 132 -8.38 1.52 -4.38
N ASP A 133 -7.58 0.73 -3.67
CA ASP A 133 -7.98 -0.05 -2.49
C ASP A 133 -9.08 -1.09 -2.73
N ALA A 134 -9.28 -1.52 -3.98
CA ALA A 134 -10.13 -2.67 -4.26
C ALA A 134 -9.57 -3.91 -3.55
N THR A 135 -10.35 -4.44 -2.58
CA THR A 135 -10.02 -5.70 -1.90
C THR A 135 -10.07 -6.87 -2.88
N PRO A 136 -9.47 -8.03 -2.55
CA PRO A 136 -9.58 -9.24 -3.37
C PRO A 136 -11.01 -9.63 -3.74
N GLU A 137 -11.98 -9.31 -2.88
CA GLU A 137 -13.41 -9.53 -3.10
C GLU A 137 -14.00 -8.56 -4.14
N HIS A 138 -13.43 -7.36 -4.28
CA HIS A 138 -13.82 -6.37 -5.28
C HIS A 138 -13.12 -6.56 -6.63
N SER A 139 -11.88 -7.06 -6.64
CA SER A 139 -11.06 -7.23 -7.84
C SER A 139 -11.11 -8.62 -8.47
N ASP A 140 -11.85 -9.57 -7.89
CA ASP A 140 -11.78 -11.00 -8.20
C ASP A 140 -10.35 -11.58 -8.05
N GLY A 141 -9.49 -10.93 -7.27
CA GLY A 141 -8.07 -11.29 -7.11
C GLY A 141 -7.24 -11.12 -8.39
N ARG A 142 -7.68 -10.27 -9.33
CA ARG A 142 -6.98 -9.95 -10.57
C ARG A 142 -6.05 -8.75 -10.42
#